data_AF-A0A5Q0BIY3-F1
#
_entry.id   AF-A0A5Q0BIY3-F1
#
_cell.length_a   1.000
_cell.length_b   1.000
_cell.length_c   1.000
_cell.angle_alpha   90.00
_cell.angle_beta   90.00
_cell.angle_gamma   90.00
#
_symmetry.space_group_name_H-M   'P 1'
#
loop_
_entity.id
_entity.type
_entity.pdbx_description
1 polymer ?
#
loop_
_entity_poly.entity_id
_entity_poly.type
_entity_poly.pdbx_seq_one_letter_code
_entity_poly.pdbx_strand_id
1 'polypeptide(L)'
;MKRRELLKLPMLAGIGIAAPAFAQTQPKSMVKSTAGTPAQFLPKLPADPKPEVNDIEKYPMCPYCGMDRRFNHSSRMLIHYGNDLPDPLCSIHCAAISLALNLALDPKVIYAGDNAPDVDPKPLVEVGKATFLVGSDLPGVMTWNSKVAYGNAEAAAAAQKIHGGQLADFQQTLRISFTDLADDVDKMRKNREERRKRAAGRQQR
;
A
#
# COMPACT_ATOMS: atom_id res chain seq x y z
N MET A 1 49.23 27.55 5.08
CA MET A 1 48.41 28.77 4.88
C MET A 1 47.05 28.56 5.55
N LYS A 2 46.71 29.45 6.48
CA LYS A 2 45.63 29.32 7.48
C LYS A 2 44.27 29.66 6.86
N ARG A 3 43.32 28.71 6.81
CA ARG A 3 41.89 28.95 6.46
C ARG A 3 41.03 29.30 7.69
N ARG A 4 41.59 30.05 8.63
CA ARG A 4 40.92 30.46 9.88
C ARG A 4 41.05 31.99 10.08
N GLU A 5 40.51 32.79 9.17
CA GLU A 5 40.38 34.25 9.33
C GLU A 5 39.23 34.76 8.43
N LEU A 6 38.00 34.28 8.59
CA LEU A 6 36.85 34.80 7.82
C LEU A 6 35.55 34.95 8.62
N LEU A 7 35.64 34.98 9.96
CA LEU A 7 34.51 35.24 10.85
C LEU A 7 34.93 36.30 11.88
N LYS A 8 35.11 37.52 11.40
CA LYS A 8 35.11 38.74 12.20
C LYS A 8 34.28 39.78 11.46
N LEU A 9 33.07 40.05 11.94
CA LEU A 9 32.39 41.37 12.07
C LEU A 9 30.87 41.18 12.31
N PRO A 10 30.14 42.17 12.86
CA PRO A 10 29.74 42.18 14.27
C PRO A 10 28.22 42.08 14.47
N MET A 11 27.81 41.81 15.72
CA MET A 11 26.45 42.03 16.18
C MET A 11 26.07 43.51 16.04
N LEU A 12 25.00 43.80 15.30
CA LEU A 12 24.24 45.04 15.40
C LEU A 12 22.74 44.72 15.29
N ALA A 13 22.00 45.47 16.10
CA ALA A 13 20.66 45.20 16.56
C ALA A 13 19.56 45.42 15.50
N GLY A 14 18.51 44.60 15.65
CA GLY A 14 17.09 44.87 15.40
C GLY A 14 16.66 45.78 14.25
N ILE A 15 15.82 45.24 13.37
CA ILE A 15 14.52 45.81 12.97
C ILE A 15 13.59 44.63 12.72
N GLY A 16 12.44 44.64 13.39
CA GLY A 16 11.39 43.64 13.23
C GLY A 16 10.84 43.64 11.81
N ILE A 17 10.82 42.47 11.19
CA ILE A 17 9.97 42.17 10.05
C ILE A 17 8.96 41.17 10.57
N ALA A 18 7.71 41.61 10.63
CA ALA A 18 6.57 40.75 10.89
C ALA A 18 6.57 39.63 9.84
N ALA A 19 7.00 38.43 10.24
CA ALA A 19 6.66 37.24 9.50
C ALA A 19 5.14 37.12 9.54
N PRO A 20 4.43 37.00 8.40
CA PRO A 20 3.08 36.47 8.48
C PRO A 20 3.27 35.10 9.11
N ALA A 21 2.74 34.92 10.32
CA ALA A 21 2.43 33.61 10.79
C ALA A 21 1.53 33.02 9.72
N PHE A 22 2.11 32.21 8.83
CA PHE A 22 1.38 31.08 8.27
C PHE A 22 1.00 30.27 9.51
N ALA A 23 -0.11 30.67 10.13
CA ALA A 23 -0.97 29.78 10.83
C ALA A 23 -1.19 28.65 9.84
N GLN A 24 -0.37 27.61 9.99
CA GLN A 24 -0.75 26.29 9.59
C GLN A 24 -2.00 26.01 10.42
N THR A 25 -3.13 26.49 9.92
CA THR A 25 -4.43 25.94 10.24
C THR A 25 -4.34 24.50 9.78
N GLN A 26 -3.83 23.67 10.67
CA GLN A 26 -4.02 22.23 10.65
C GLN A 26 -5.52 22.06 10.38
N PRO A 27 -5.92 21.39 9.30
CA PRO A 27 -7.33 21.23 9.01
C PRO A 27 -7.99 20.61 10.24
N LYS A 28 -8.98 21.31 10.78
CA LYS A 28 -9.92 20.77 11.76
C LYS A 28 -10.80 19.73 11.08
N SER A 29 -10.19 18.63 10.67
CA SER A 29 -10.86 17.36 10.50
C SER A 29 -10.07 16.37 11.34
N MET A 30 -10.14 16.58 12.66
CA MET A 30 -10.06 15.45 13.56
C MET A 30 -11.26 14.59 13.19
N VAL A 31 -11.05 13.61 12.31
CA VAL A 31 -11.87 12.41 12.30
C VAL A 31 -11.84 11.96 13.76
N LYS A 32 -12.93 12.23 14.50
CA LYS A 32 -13.09 11.76 15.88
C LYS A 32 -12.63 10.32 15.86
N SER A 33 -11.76 9.90 16.78
CA SER A 33 -11.32 8.51 16.87
C SER A 33 -12.57 7.64 16.90
N THR A 34 -12.95 7.10 15.76
CA THR A 34 -14.09 6.21 15.66
C THR A 34 -13.58 4.93 16.26
N ALA A 35 -14.02 4.63 17.49
CA ALA A 35 -13.92 3.30 18.08
C ALA A 35 -12.52 2.65 18.04
N GLY A 36 -11.59 3.21 18.83
CA GLY A 36 -10.40 2.48 19.29
C GLY A 36 -9.20 2.43 18.35
N THR A 37 -9.37 2.54 17.02
CA THR A 37 -8.22 2.61 16.11
C THR A 37 -7.49 3.95 16.26
N PRO A 38 -6.18 3.96 16.60
CA PRO A 38 -5.42 5.20 16.65
C PRO A 38 -5.48 5.96 15.31
N ALA A 39 -5.70 7.26 15.35
CA ALA A 39 -5.89 8.11 14.16
C ALA A 39 -4.76 8.00 13.11
N GLN A 40 -3.57 7.60 13.53
CA GLN A 40 -2.43 7.39 12.64
C GLN A 40 -2.62 6.25 11.62
N PHE A 41 -3.50 5.28 11.92
CA PHE A 41 -3.75 4.09 11.09
C PHE A 41 -4.97 4.22 10.19
N LEU A 42 -5.81 5.24 10.41
CA LEU A 42 -6.95 5.51 9.54
C LEU A 42 -6.45 5.92 8.15
N PRO A 43 -7.16 5.52 7.06
CA PRO A 43 -6.89 6.02 5.73
C PRO A 43 -6.86 7.56 5.74
N LYS A 44 -5.75 8.15 5.29
CA LYS A 44 -5.51 9.60 5.35
C LYS A 44 -6.05 10.36 4.13
N LEU A 45 -6.59 9.63 3.16
CA LEU A 45 -7.14 10.20 1.94
C LEU A 45 -8.50 10.84 2.25
N PRO A 46 -8.88 11.91 1.51
CA PRO A 46 -10.23 12.45 1.62
C PRO A 46 -11.26 11.39 1.20
N ALA A 47 -12.46 11.50 1.75
CA ALA A 47 -13.57 10.65 1.32
C ALA A 47 -13.82 10.80 -0.19
N ASP A 48 -13.96 9.67 -0.87
CA ASP A 48 -14.31 9.56 -2.29
C ASP A 48 -15.45 8.54 -2.42
N PRO A 49 -16.66 8.98 -2.82
CA PRO A 49 -17.79 8.07 -3.03
C PRO A 49 -17.63 7.09 -4.20
N LYS A 50 -16.66 7.32 -5.10
CA LYS A 50 -16.37 6.50 -6.29
C LYS A 50 -14.85 6.27 -6.45
N PRO A 51 -14.20 5.62 -5.47
CA PRO A 51 -12.75 5.50 -5.46
C PRO A 51 -12.21 4.55 -6.52
N GLU A 52 -13.07 3.69 -7.07
CA GLU A 52 -12.75 2.73 -8.15
C GLU A 52 -12.52 3.42 -9.50
N VAL A 53 -13.10 4.61 -9.71
CA VAL A 53 -12.95 5.35 -10.97
C VAL A 53 -11.58 6.00 -11.02
N ASN A 54 -10.74 5.58 -11.97
CA ASN A 54 -9.35 6.03 -12.15
C ASN A 54 -8.51 5.90 -10.87
N ASP A 55 -8.69 4.79 -10.14
CA ASP A 55 -8.10 4.57 -8.81
C ASP A 55 -6.57 4.70 -8.79
N ILE A 56 -5.90 4.31 -9.86
CA ILE A 56 -4.44 4.39 -9.99
C ILE A 56 -3.96 5.85 -10.13
N GLU A 57 -4.68 6.66 -10.91
CA GLU A 57 -4.32 8.07 -11.13
C GLU A 57 -4.58 8.89 -9.87
N LYS A 58 -5.74 8.67 -9.23
CA LYS A 58 -6.10 9.31 -7.96
C LYS A 58 -5.14 8.88 -6.85
N TYR A 59 -4.77 7.61 -6.81
CA TYR A 59 -4.03 6.99 -5.72
C TYR A 59 -2.86 6.12 -6.22
N PRO A 60 -1.76 6.75 -6.65
CA PRO A 60 -0.64 6.03 -7.25
C PRO A 60 0.19 5.26 -6.22
N MET A 61 0.12 5.57 -4.94
CA MET A 61 1.00 5.00 -3.91
C MET A 61 0.24 4.21 -2.86
N CYS A 62 0.73 3.03 -2.50
CA CYS A 62 0.22 2.26 -1.36
C CYS A 62 0.64 2.92 -0.04
N PRO A 63 -0.29 3.24 0.88
CA PRO A 63 0.02 3.96 2.11
C PRO A 63 0.75 3.10 3.16
N TYR A 64 0.77 1.77 3.00
CA TYR A 64 1.41 0.85 3.96
C TYR A 64 2.88 0.57 3.66
N CYS A 65 3.22 0.32 2.39
CA CYS A 65 4.57 -0.08 2.00
C CYS A 65 5.28 0.93 1.08
N GLY A 66 4.59 1.99 0.63
CA GLY A 66 5.14 2.99 -0.27
C GLY A 66 5.38 2.47 -1.69
N MET A 67 4.80 1.34 -2.06
CA MET A 67 4.89 0.80 -3.41
C MET A 67 4.01 1.58 -4.38
N ASP A 68 4.53 1.82 -5.58
CA ASP A 68 3.80 2.46 -6.66
C ASP A 68 2.84 1.45 -7.33
N ARG A 69 1.55 1.77 -7.28
CA ARG A 69 0.44 0.96 -7.78
C ARG A 69 0.34 1.00 -9.30
N ARG A 70 0.98 1.95 -9.99
CA ARG A 70 1.07 1.97 -11.46
C ARG A 70 1.87 0.79 -12.01
N PHE A 71 2.88 0.33 -11.27
CA PHE A 71 3.71 -0.81 -11.67
C PHE A 71 3.28 -2.15 -11.06
N ASN A 72 2.42 -2.12 -10.03
CA ASN A 72 1.93 -3.30 -9.32
C ASN A 72 0.40 -3.37 -9.39
N HIS A 73 -0.16 -2.86 -10.49
CA HIS A 73 -1.60 -2.74 -10.65
C HIS A 73 -2.29 -4.10 -10.79
N SER A 74 -1.57 -5.13 -11.23
CA SER A 74 -2.05 -6.51 -11.38
C SER A 74 -2.39 -7.18 -10.04
N SER A 75 -1.68 -6.86 -8.97
CA SER A 75 -1.95 -7.38 -7.62
C SER A 75 -2.74 -6.41 -6.74
N ARG A 76 -3.04 -5.21 -7.24
CA ARG A 76 -3.56 -4.12 -6.40
C ARG A 76 -4.91 -4.49 -5.78
N MET A 77 -5.14 -3.92 -4.61
CA MET A 77 -6.44 -3.95 -3.95
C MET A 77 -6.94 -2.52 -3.75
N LEU A 78 -8.24 -2.36 -3.57
CA LEU A 78 -8.86 -1.10 -3.15
C LEU A 78 -9.97 -1.43 -2.18
N ILE A 79 -9.88 -0.92 -0.95
CA ILE A 79 -10.97 -1.02 0.02
C ILE A 79 -11.71 0.31 0.03
N HIS A 80 -13.02 0.27 -0.18
CA HIS A 80 -13.90 1.42 0.01
C HIS A 80 -14.68 1.20 1.30
N TYR A 81 -14.38 2.00 2.32
CA TYR A 81 -15.05 1.90 3.62
C TYR A 81 -16.42 2.58 3.63
N GLY A 82 -17.27 2.21 4.60
CA GLY A 82 -18.65 2.70 4.72
C GLY A 82 -18.79 4.22 4.91
N ASN A 83 -17.72 4.89 5.34
CA ASN A 83 -17.64 6.36 5.44
C ASN A 83 -17.03 7.03 4.20
N ASP A 84 -17.04 6.33 3.07
CA ASP A 84 -16.43 6.74 1.80
C ASP A 84 -14.92 6.99 1.84
N LEU A 85 -14.21 6.54 2.88
CA LEU A 85 -12.75 6.58 2.86
C LEU A 85 -12.20 5.48 1.92
N PRO A 86 -11.33 5.85 0.96
CA PRO A 86 -10.60 4.88 0.15
C PRO A 86 -9.31 4.43 0.85
N ASP A 87 -9.00 3.15 0.74
CA ASP A 87 -7.69 2.60 1.07
C ASP A 87 -7.07 1.88 -0.15
N PRO A 88 -6.18 2.57 -0.89
CA PRO A 88 -5.57 2.08 -2.13
C PRO A 88 -4.31 1.28 -1.85
N LEU A 89 -4.32 -0.01 -2.17
CA LEU A 89 -3.33 -0.96 -1.70
C LEU A 89 -2.61 -1.61 -2.89
N CYS A 90 -1.34 -1.96 -2.74
CA CYS A 90 -0.60 -2.63 -3.83
C CYS A 90 -0.83 -4.14 -3.91
N SER A 91 -1.35 -4.76 -2.84
CA SER A 91 -1.48 -6.21 -2.72
C SER A 91 -2.49 -6.60 -1.66
N ILE A 92 -2.96 -7.85 -1.71
CA ILE A 92 -3.77 -8.44 -0.64
C ILE A 92 -3.01 -8.58 0.69
N HIS A 93 -1.67 -8.66 0.66
CA HIS A 93 -0.85 -8.56 1.87
C HIS A 93 -1.07 -7.21 2.58
N CYS A 94 -1.03 -6.09 1.86
CA CYS A 94 -1.32 -4.79 2.44
C CYS A 94 -2.80 -4.63 2.81
N ALA A 95 -3.71 -5.27 2.07
CA ALA A 95 -5.14 -5.31 2.43
C ALA A 95 -5.39 -6.01 3.76
N ALA A 96 -4.71 -7.12 4.03
CA ALA A 96 -4.81 -7.82 5.31
C ALA A 96 -4.38 -6.92 6.49
N ILE A 97 -3.32 -6.12 6.31
CA ILE A 97 -2.87 -5.15 7.31
C ILE A 97 -3.93 -4.05 7.52
N SER A 98 -4.48 -3.50 6.44
CA SER A 98 -5.52 -2.48 6.52
C SER A 98 -6.74 -2.97 7.31
N LEU A 99 -7.26 -4.15 6.94
CA LEU A 99 -8.42 -4.75 7.59
C LEU A 99 -8.15 -5.07 9.07
N ALA A 100 -6.93 -5.50 9.44
CA ALA A 100 -6.57 -5.78 10.82
C ALA A 100 -6.39 -4.52 11.69
N LEU A 101 -6.01 -3.39 11.10
CA LEU A 101 -5.82 -2.13 11.84
C LEU A 101 -7.11 -1.30 11.93
N ASN A 102 -7.96 -1.38 10.91
CA ASN A 102 -9.16 -0.57 10.77
C ASN A 102 -10.43 -1.37 11.14
N LEU A 103 -10.41 -2.08 12.27
CA LEU A 103 -11.49 -2.98 12.71
C LEU A 103 -12.86 -2.30 12.87
N ALA A 104 -12.87 -0.99 13.13
CA ALA A 104 -14.10 -0.20 13.29
C ALA A 104 -14.62 0.39 11.97
N LEU A 105 -13.89 0.23 10.87
CA LEU A 105 -14.33 0.65 9.55
C LEU A 105 -14.84 -0.56 8.77
N ASP A 106 -16.15 -0.64 8.63
CA ASP A 106 -16.76 -1.69 7.80
C ASP A 106 -16.50 -1.39 6.31
N PRO A 107 -15.92 -2.34 5.54
CA PRO A 107 -15.81 -2.21 4.10
C PRO A 107 -17.21 -2.20 3.45
N LYS A 108 -17.49 -1.18 2.64
CA LYS A 108 -18.65 -1.15 1.73
C LYS A 108 -18.44 -2.09 0.56
N VAL A 109 -17.23 -2.08 0.01
CA VAL A 109 -16.80 -2.96 -1.09
C VAL A 109 -15.29 -3.08 -1.08
N ILE A 110 -14.79 -4.24 -1.52
CA ILE A 110 -13.37 -4.49 -1.69
C ILE A 110 -13.18 -4.93 -3.15
N TYR A 111 -12.20 -4.32 -3.80
CA TYR A 111 -11.82 -4.62 -5.16
C TYR A 111 -10.41 -5.22 -5.23
N ALA A 112 -10.18 -6.02 -6.27
CA ALA A 112 -8.88 -6.53 -6.68
C ALA A 112 -8.62 -6.18 -8.16
N GLY A 113 -7.35 -6.12 -8.55
CA GLY A 113 -6.97 -6.07 -9.97
C GLY A 113 -7.32 -7.37 -10.67
N ASP A 114 -8.13 -7.29 -11.73
CA ASP A 114 -8.55 -8.43 -12.54
C ASP A 114 -7.50 -8.78 -13.59
N ASN A 115 -6.91 -9.97 -13.48
CA ASN A 115 -5.90 -10.47 -14.40
C ASN A 115 -6.47 -11.30 -15.56
N ALA A 116 -7.80 -11.46 -15.65
CA ALA A 116 -8.44 -12.16 -16.77
C ALA A 116 -8.34 -11.41 -18.12
N PRO A 117 -8.63 -10.10 -18.21
CA PRO A 117 -8.46 -9.36 -19.45
C PRO A 117 -7.00 -8.99 -19.73
N ASP A 118 -6.61 -9.07 -20.99
CA ASP A 118 -5.31 -8.61 -21.47
C ASP A 118 -5.32 -7.09 -21.76
N VAL A 119 -5.57 -6.31 -20.71
CA VAL A 119 -5.51 -4.84 -20.75
C VAL A 119 -4.53 -4.33 -19.69
N ASP A 120 -3.99 -3.13 -19.91
CA ASP A 120 -3.10 -2.44 -18.99
C ASP A 120 -3.53 -0.97 -18.89
N PRO A 121 -3.96 -0.47 -17.70
CA PRO A 121 -4.00 -1.17 -16.41
C PRO A 121 -5.10 -2.23 -16.32
N LYS A 122 -4.82 -3.30 -15.54
CA LYS A 122 -5.83 -4.30 -15.14
C LYS A 122 -7.07 -3.61 -14.54
N PRO A 123 -8.30 -3.94 -14.95
CA PRO A 123 -9.49 -3.33 -14.39
C PRO A 123 -9.71 -3.82 -12.95
N LEU A 124 -10.57 -3.16 -12.20
CA LEU A 124 -10.97 -3.61 -10.88
C LEU A 124 -12.15 -4.58 -10.99
N VAL A 125 -12.13 -5.61 -10.15
CA VAL A 125 -13.24 -6.53 -9.93
C VAL A 125 -13.55 -6.60 -8.44
N GLU A 126 -14.83 -6.67 -8.09
CA GLU A 126 -15.23 -6.90 -6.69
C GLU A 126 -14.74 -8.28 -6.24
N VAL A 127 -14.16 -8.35 -5.04
CA VAL A 127 -13.54 -9.60 -4.55
C VAL A 127 -14.52 -10.75 -4.39
N GLY A 128 -15.82 -10.48 -4.21
CA GLY A 128 -16.86 -11.50 -4.16
C GLY A 128 -17.11 -12.21 -5.49
N LYS A 129 -16.66 -11.63 -6.60
CA LYS A 129 -16.72 -12.21 -7.96
C LYS A 129 -15.36 -12.78 -8.39
N ALA A 130 -14.30 -12.47 -7.67
CA ALA A 130 -12.95 -12.85 -8.04
C ALA A 130 -12.58 -14.26 -7.56
N THR A 131 -11.85 -14.99 -8.39
CA THR A 131 -11.15 -16.22 -8.01
C THR A 131 -9.66 -15.90 -7.93
N PHE A 132 -9.02 -16.28 -6.83
CA PHE A 132 -7.59 -16.05 -6.62
C PHE A 132 -6.81 -17.32 -6.93
N LEU A 133 -5.70 -17.15 -7.65
CA LEU A 133 -4.68 -18.17 -7.83
C LEU A 133 -3.61 -17.96 -6.75
N VAL A 134 -3.49 -18.92 -5.84
CA VAL A 134 -2.60 -18.86 -4.69
C VAL A 134 -1.45 -19.85 -4.83
N GLY A 135 -0.23 -19.43 -4.50
CA GLY A 135 0.95 -20.29 -4.53
C GLY A 135 1.39 -20.72 -5.92
N SER A 136 1.04 -19.95 -6.95
CA SER A 136 1.57 -20.14 -8.30
C SER A 136 3.00 -19.61 -8.43
N ASP A 137 3.65 -19.90 -9.56
CA ASP A 137 4.98 -19.38 -9.91
C ASP A 137 4.98 -17.89 -10.32
N LEU A 138 3.81 -17.28 -10.46
CA LEU A 138 3.66 -15.84 -10.72
C LEU A 138 4.27 -15.02 -9.58
N PRO A 139 4.90 -13.87 -9.85
CA PRO A 139 5.52 -13.07 -8.81
C PRO A 139 4.48 -12.54 -7.81
N GLY A 140 4.72 -12.82 -6.53
CA GLY A 140 3.95 -12.23 -5.43
C GLY A 140 4.35 -10.77 -5.19
N VAL A 141 3.37 -9.95 -4.80
CA VAL A 141 3.61 -8.54 -4.42
C VAL A 141 3.48 -8.41 -2.91
N MET A 142 4.59 -8.00 -2.28
CA MET A 142 4.75 -7.95 -0.81
C MET A 142 4.59 -9.31 -0.10
N THR A 143 4.67 -10.43 -0.83
CA THR A 143 4.56 -11.77 -0.27
C THR A 143 5.38 -12.76 -1.09
N TRP A 144 5.89 -13.81 -0.45
CA TRP A 144 6.57 -14.92 -1.16
C TRP A 144 5.60 -15.98 -1.68
N ASN A 145 4.37 -15.99 -1.19
CA ASN A 145 3.31 -16.89 -1.63
C ASN A 145 2.37 -16.11 -2.55
N SER A 146 2.46 -16.35 -3.86
CA SER A 146 1.72 -15.58 -4.87
C SER A 146 0.21 -15.62 -4.66
N LYS A 147 -0.49 -14.52 -4.97
CA LYS A 147 -1.95 -14.37 -4.81
C LYS A 147 -2.47 -13.44 -5.89
N VAL A 148 -2.88 -14.00 -7.02
CA VAL A 148 -3.30 -13.24 -8.23
C VAL A 148 -4.80 -13.40 -8.44
N ALA A 149 -5.53 -12.29 -8.58
CA ALA A 149 -6.98 -12.31 -8.73
C ALA A 149 -7.42 -12.33 -10.21
N TYR A 150 -8.48 -13.08 -10.50
CA TYR A 150 -9.14 -13.16 -11.80
C TYR A 150 -10.64 -12.92 -11.61
N GLY A 151 -11.25 -12.13 -12.48
CA GLY A 151 -12.67 -11.75 -12.39
C GLY A 151 -13.65 -12.85 -12.79
N ASN A 152 -13.16 -13.98 -13.27
CA ASN A 152 -13.95 -15.19 -13.54
C ASN A 152 -13.13 -16.46 -13.28
N ALA A 153 -13.83 -17.56 -13.02
CA ALA A 153 -13.24 -18.83 -12.63
C ALA A 153 -12.52 -19.52 -13.80
N GLU A 154 -12.99 -19.31 -15.03
CA GLU A 154 -12.43 -19.91 -16.24
C GLU A 154 -11.00 -19.39 -16.49
N ALA A 155 -10.78 -18.08 -16.39
CA ALA A 155 -9.47 -17.47 -16.51
C ALA A 155 -8.52 -17.91 -15.39
N ALA A 156 -9.02 -18.00 -14.15
CA ALA A 156 -8.23 -18.50 -13.03
C ALA A 156 -7.79 -19.95 -13.25
N ALA A 157 -8.68 -20.82 -13.71
CA ALA A 157 -8.38 -22.22 -14.02
C ALA A 157 -7.42 -22.36 -15.21
N ALA A 158 -7.53 -21.50 -16.23
CA ALA A 158 -6.58 -21.45 -17.32
C ALA A 158 -5.17 -21.07 -16.82
N ALA A 159 -5.07 -20.03 -15.98
CA ALA A 159 -3.82 -19.63 -15.37
C ALA A 159 -3.24 -20.73 -14.46
N GLN A 160 -4.08 -21.41 -13.67
CA GLN A 160 -3.66 -22.52 -12.81
C GLN A 160 -2.99 -23.65 -13.60
N LYS A 161 -3.51 -24.00 -14.78
CA LYS A 161 -2.92 -25.04 -15.64
C LYS A 161 -1.50 -24.69 -16.12
N ILE A 162 -1.20 -23.39 -16.24
CA ILE A 162 0.08 -22.89 -16.75
C ILE A 162 1.06 -22.67 -15.59
N HIS A 163 0.59 -22.02 -14.52
CA HIS A 163 1.42 -21.48 -13.43
C HIS A 163 1.39 -22.32 -12.15
N GLY A 164 0.61 -23.41 -12.15
CA GLY A 164 0.35 -24.21 -10.94
C GLY A 164 -0.45 -23.43 -9.89
N GLY A 165 -0.31 -23.82 -8.63
CA GLY A 165 -1.02 -23.19 -7.51
C GLY A 165 -2.43 -23.74 -7.27
N GLN A 166 -3.15 -23.10 -6.35
CA GLN A 166 -4.48 -23.49 -5.89
C GLN A 166 -5.46 -22.35 -6.10
N LEU A 167 -6.67 -22.67 -6.57
CA LEU A 167 -7.75 -21.71 -6.65
C LEU A 167 -8.41 -21.54 -5.28
N ALA A 168 -8.65 -20.29 -4.91
CA ALA A 168 -9.26 -19.92 -3.64
C ALA A 168 -10.20 -18.72 -3.83
N ASP A 169 -11.22 -18.63 -2.97
CA ASP A 169 -12.02 -17.41 -2.86
C ASP A 169 -11.28 -16.31 -2.08
N PHE A 170 -11.91 -15.13 -1.96
CA PHE A 170 -11.33 -14.01 -1.23
C PHE A 170 -11.08 -14.31 0.26
N GLN A 171 -12.01 -14.99 0.95
CA GLN A 171 -11.90 -15.24 2.39
C GLN A 171 -10.78 -16.23 2.70
N GLN A 172 -10.68 -17.29 1.91
CA GLN A 172 -9.58 -18.25 1.95
C GLN A 172 -8.24 -17.55 1.69
N THR A 173 -8.17 -16.72 0.64
CA THR A 173 -6.95 -15.99 0.28
C THR A 173 -6.56 -14.96 1.34
N LEU A 174 -7.52 -14.28 1.96
CA LEU A 174 -7.28 -13.35 3.06
C LEU A 174 -6.74 -14.09 4.28
N ARG A 175 -7.29 -15.26 4.63
CA ARG A 175 -6.77 -16.11 5.71
C ARG A 175 -5.32 -16.54 5.44
N ILE A 176 -5.01 -16.95 4.22
CA ILE A 176 -3.63 -17.30 3.83
C ILE A 176 -2.72 -16.07 3.96
N SER A 177 -3.18 -14.90 3.53
CA SER A 177 -2.44 -13.63 3.69
C SER A 177 -2.16 -13.30 5.15
N PHE A 178 -3.09 -13.59 6.08
CA PHE A 178 -2.85 -13.43 7.50
C PHE A 178 -1.79 -14.37 8.05
N THR A 179 -1.78 -15.63 7.61
CA THR A 179 -0.77 -16.60 8.00
C THR A 179 0.61 -16.23 7.46
N ASP A 180 0.69 -15.79 6.20
CA ASP A 180 1.94 -15.47 5.52
C ASP A 180 2.62 -14.20 6.07
N LEU A 181 1.87 -13.29 6.71
CA LEU A 181 2.38 -12.01 7.22
C LEU A 181 3.65 -12.13 8.06
N ALA A 182 3.71 -13.12 8.96
CA ALA A 182 4.85 -13.30 9.85
C ALA A 182 6.13 -13.64 9.07
N ASP A 183 6.03 -14.61 8.15
CA ASP A 183 7.14 -15.05 7.32
C ASP A 183 7.57 -13.99 6.31
N ASP A 184 6.59 -13.29 5.72
CA ASP A 184 6.83 -12.18 4.80
C ASP A 184 7.63 -11.07 5.50
N VAL A 185 7.24 -10.67 6.71
CA VAL A 185 7.93 -9.63 7.48
C VAL A 185 9.35 -10.05 7.87
N ASP A 186 9.55 -11.29 8.31
CA ASP A 186 10.88 -11.81 8.64
C ASP A 186 11.82 -11.78 7.43
N LYS A 187 11.38 -12.33 6.30
CA LYS A 187 12.15 -12.33 5.06
C LYS A 187 12.43 -10.91 4.54
N MET A 188 11.47 -9.98 4.65
CA MET A 188 11.69 -8.58 4.29
C MET A 188 12.78 -7.92 5.15
N ARG A 189 12.80 -8.21 6.46
CA ARG A 189 13.82 -7.68 7.38
C ARG A 189 15.20 -8.21 7.05
N LYS A 190 15.33 -9.53 6.81
CA LYS A 190 16.56 -10.18 6.37
C LYS A 190 17.08 -9.57 5.07
N ASN A 191 16.22 -9.45 4.06
CA ASN A 191 16.59 -8.84 2.77
C ASN A 191 17.02 -7.37 2.90
N ARG A 192 16.38 -6.58 3.78
CA ARG A 192 16.79 -5.20 4.06
C ARG A 192 18.18 -5.16 4.71
N GLU A 193 18.46 -6.07 5.63
CA GLU A 193 19.76 -6.18 6.27
C GLU A 193 20.87 -6.56 5.29
N GLU A 194 20.63 -7.57 4.44
CA GLU A 194 21.58 -7.96 3.39
C GLU A 194 21.88 -6.81 2.43
N ARG A 195 20.85 -6.06 2.01
CA ARG A 195 21.06 -4.88 1.17
C ARG A 195 21.92 -3.83 1.85
N ARG A 196 21.73 -3.57 3.15
CA ARG A 196 22.57 -2.66 3.93
C ARG A 196 24.03 -3.15 3.99
N LYS A 197 24.25 -4.44 4.24
CA LYS A 197 25.60 -5.04 4.25
C LYS A 197 26.29 -4.92 2.88
N ARG A 198 25.57 -5.22 1.79
CA ARG A 198 26.09 -5.08 0.42
C ARG A 198 26.44 -3.63 0.07
N ALA A 199 25.61 -2.68 0.48
CA ALA A 199 25.88 -1.25 0.28
C ALA A 199 27.13 -0.79 1.04
N ALA A 200 27.26 -1.17 2.32
CA ALA A 200 28.44 -0.84 3.12
C ALA A 200 29.73 -1.48 2.55
N GLY A 201 29.68 -2.74 2.13
CA GLY A 201 30.83 -3.43 1.54
C GLY A 201 31.27 -2.87 0.17
N ARG A 202 30.36 -2.23 -0.58
CA ARG A 202 30.69 -1.50 -1.82
C ARG A 202 31.34 -0.15 -1.57
N GLN A 203 31.06 0.50 -0.44
CA GLN A 203 31.70 1.76 -0.05
C GLN A 203 33.12 1.58 0.51
N GLN A 204 33.46 0.34 0.90
CA GLN A 204 34.77 -0.02 1.46
C GLN A 204 35.75 -0.56 0.39
N ARG A 205 35.31 -0.68 -0.87
CA ARG A 205 36.15 -1.03 -2.03
C ARG A 205 36.35 0.21 -2.88
#